data_AF-A0A914PYV4-F1
#
_entry.id   AF-A0A914PYV4-F1
#
_cell.length_a   1.000
_cell.length_b   1.000
_cell.length_c   1.000
_cell.angle_alpha   90.00
_cell.angle_beta   90.00
_cell.angle_gamma   90.00
#
_symmetry.space_group_name_H-M   'P 1'
#
loop_
_entity.id
_entity.type
_entity.pdbx_description
1 polymer ?
#
loop_
_entity_poly.entity_id
_entity_poly.type
_entity_poly.pdbx_seq_one_letter_code
_entity_poly.pdbx_strand_id
1 'polypeptide(L)'
;MYSPLYSFAKKFTETNITCRNGWEFPLEWFDECIDTFWMKAGFILGLIELFIWFIALTPQILLNVRNKHSGAFTVTFIGCWIIGDLLNLIVVILTEQITVIKMIALFYLFPDFILLLQLAKYGDANDPSNNF
;
A
#
# COMPACT_ATOMS: atom_id res chain seq x y z
N MET A 1 -21.10 15.95 4.37
CA MET A 1 -20.52 17.28 4.65
C MET A 1 -20.61 17.50 6.16
N TYR A 2 -19.57 17.15 6.92
CA TYR A 2 -19.61 17.27 8.38
C TYR A 2 -19.48 18.73 8.81
N SER A 3 -20.10 19.08 9.93
CA SER A 3 -20.11 20.45 10.44
C SER A 3 -18.70 20.89 10.87
N PRO A 4 -18.35 22.19 10.75
CA PRO A 4 -17.05 22.71 11.18
C PRO A 4 -16.75 22.42 12.67
N LEU A 5 -17.80 22.35 13.48
CA LEU A 5 -17.73 21.99 14.90
C LEU A 5 -17.32 20.53 15.12
N TYR A 6 -17.72 19.60 14.24
CA TYR A 6 -17.30 18.20 14.32
C TYR A 6 -15.79 18.05 14.03
N SER A 7 -15.29 18.77 13.03
CA SER A 7 -13.85 18.77 12.70
C SER A 7 -13.01 19.39 13.83
N PHE A 8 -13.46 20.50 14.41
CA PHE A 8 -12.77 21.16 15.52
C PHE A 8 -12.83 20.35 16.83
N ALA A 9 -13.98 19.76 17.16
CA ALA A 9 -14.14 18.93 18.36
C ALA A 9 -13.31 17.64 18.26
N LYS A 10 -13.20 17.01 17.08
CA LYS A 10 -12.32 15.87 16.83
C LYS A 10 -10.86 16.24 17.11
N LYS A 11 -10.39 17.36 16.55
CA LYS A 11 -9.03 17.89 16.75
C LYS A 11 -8.71 18.23 18.21
N PHE A 12 -9.69 18.75 18.95
CA PHE A 12 -9.55 19.10 20.38
C PHE A 12 -9.64 17.87 21.30
N THR A 13 -10.36 16.82 20.89
CA THR A 13 -10.40 15.55 21.62
C THR A 13 -9.11 14.75 21.38
N GLU A 14 -8.56 14.77 20.16
CA GLU A 14 -7.26 14.18 19.79
C GLU A 14 -6.10 14.76 20.59
N THR A 15 -6.09 16.07 20.87
CA THR A 15 -5.04 16.71 21.70
C THR A 15 -5.09 16.31 23.18
N ASN A 16 -6.15 15.62 23.61
CA ASN A 16 -6.31 15.05 24.95
C ASN A 16 -6.42 13.52 24.95
N ILE A 17 -6.08 12.83 23.84
CA ILE A 17 -5.84 11.39 23.87
C ILE A 17 -4.44 11.19 24.46
N THR A 18 -4.35 11.11 25.78
CA THR A 18 -3.13 10.61 26.41
C THR A 18 -3.01 9.12 26.06
N CYS A 19 -2.15 8.74 25.13
CA CYS A 19 -1.78 7.34 24.85
C CYS A 19 -1.01 6.74 26.04
N ARG A 20 -1.71 6.55 27.16
CA ARG A 20 -1.11 6.28 28.48
C ARG A 20 -0.29 5.00 28.53
N ASN A 21 -0.62 4.02 27.68
CA ASN A 21 0.10 2.74 27.50
C ASN A 21 0.31 2.42 26.00
N GLY A 22 0.27 3.44 25.14
CA GLY A 22 0.41 3.32 23.69
C GLY A 22 1.85 3.03 23.27
N TRP A 23 2.04 2.50 22.08
CA TRP A 23 3.37 2.42 21.47
C TRP A 23 3.77 3.80 20.92
N GLU A 24 4.94 4.29 21.30
CA GLU A 24 5.42 5.63 20.95
C GLU A 24 5.76 5.81 19.46
N PHE A 25 6.28 4.77 18.80
CA PHE A 25 6.75 4.88 17.41
C PHE A 25 5.63 5.23 16.41
N PRO A 26 4.46 4.55 16.42
CA PRO A 26 3.37 4.92 15.52
C PRO A 26 2.80 6.32 15.78
N LEU A 27 2.83 6.77 17.04
CA LEU A 27 2.34 8.07 17.44
C LEU A 27 3.24 9.20 16.93
N GLU A 28 4.57 9.03 17.01
CA GLU A 28 5.52 10.04 16.54
C GLU A 28 5.48 10.23 15.01
N TRP A 29 5.37 9.14 14.26
CA TRP A 29 5.51 9.17 12.80
C TRP A 29 4.20 9.31 12.04
N PHE A 30 3.10 8.78 12.59
CA PHE A 30 1.82 8.71 11.89
C PHE A 30 0.71 9.47 12.62
N ASP A 31 0.99 10.02 13.82
CA ASP A 31 0.00 10.67 14.70
C ASP A 31 -1.16 9.73 15.11
N GLU A 32 -0.86 8.42 15.21
CA GLU A 32 -1.84 7.38 15.50
C GLU A 32 -1.57 6.71 16.85
N CYS A 33 -2.61 6.59 17.69
CA CYS A 33 -2.52 5.89 18.97
C CYS A 33 -2.74 4.38 18.80
N ILE A 34 -1.72 3.58 19.10
CA ILE A 34 -1.82 2.11 19.10
C ILE A 34 -1.57 1.58 20.52
N ASP A 35 -2.64 1.29 21.24
CA ASP A 35 -2.61 0.92 22.66
C ASP A 35 -2.94 -0.55 22.92
N THR A 36 -3.89 -1.14 22.18
CA THR A 36 -4.28 -2.54 22.36
C THR A 36 -3.24 -3.52 21.81
N PHE A 37 -3.14 -4.68 22.45
CA PHE A 37 -2.26 -5.77 22.01
C PHE A 37 -2.50 -6.16 20.54
N TRP A 38 -3.76 -6.28 20.15
CA TRP A 38 -4.15 -6.67 18.80
C TRP A 38 -3.74 -5.66 17.74
N MET A 39 -3.88 -4.36 18.03
CA MET A 39 -3.47 -3.32 17.10
C MET A 39 -1.94 -3.26 16.96
N LYS A 40 -1.20 -3.46 18.07
CA LYS A 40 0.28 -3.57 18.03
C LYS A 40 0.73 -4.77 17.21
N ALA A 41 0.12 -5.94 17.43
CA ALA A 41 0.42 -7.15 16.68
C ALA A 41 0.09 -6.98 15.18
N GLY A 42 -1.10 -6.45 14.87
CA GLY A 42 -1.53 -6.19 13.49
C GLY A 42 -0.59 -5.23 12.76
N PHE A 43 -0.15 -4.15 13.42
CA PHE A 43 0.80 -3.21 12.84
C PHE A 43 2.15 -3.88 12.53
N ILE A 44 2.72 -4.63 13.48
CA ILE A 44 4.02 -5.30 13.29
C ILE A 44 3.93 -6.35 12.18
N LEU A 45 2.87 -7.17 12.18
CA LEU A 45 2.66 -8.18 11.17
C LEU A 45 2.47 -7.57 9.78
N GLY A 46 1.74 -6.45 9.67
CA GLY A 46 1.58 -5.71 8.42
C GLY A 46 2.92 -5.16 7.89
N LEU A 47 3.78 -4.63 8.75
CA LEU A 47 5.12 -4.18 8.34
C LEU A 47 6.01 -5.34 7.86
N ILE A 48 5.94 -6.50 8.54
CA ILE A 48 6.68 -7.69 8.14
C ILE A 48 6.19 -8.21 6.78
N GLU A 49 4.88 -8.28 6.59
CA GLU A 49 4.24 -8.71 5.34
C GLU A 49 4.65 -7.81 4.18
N LEU A 50 4.55 -6.48 4.35
CA LEU A 50 4.99 -5.49 3.37
C LEU A 50 6.46 -5.68 2.98
N PHE A 51 7.33 -5.90 3.97
CA PHE A 51 8.76 -6.09 3.74
C PHE A 51 9.07 -7.38 2.98
N ILE A 52 8.43 -8.49 3.38
CA ILE A 52 8.59 -9.79 2.70
C ILE A 52 8.11 -9.67 1.25
N TRP A 53 6.96 -9.04 1.03
CA TRP A 53 6.40 -8.84 -0.31
C TRP A 53 7.36 -8.04 -1.21
N PHE A 54 7.92 -6.94 -0.69
CA PHE A 54 8.89 -6.14 -1.42
C PHE A 54 10.16 -6.92 -1.80
N ILE A 55 10.70 -7.72 -0.87
CA ILE A 55 11.85 -8.60 -1.15
C ILE A 55 11.50 -9.65 -2.20
N ALA A 56 10.32 -10.25 -2.13
CA ALA A 56 9.89 -11.27 -3.08
C ALA A 56 9.74 -10.72 -4.50
N LEU A 57 9.31 -9.45 -4.64
CA LEU A 57 9.12 -8.81 -5.94
C LEU A 57 10.43 -8.30 -6.56
N THR A 58 11.37 -7.86 -5.73
CA THR A 58 12.69 -7.36 -6.14
C THR A 58 13.40 -8.27 -7.17
N PRO A 59 13.60 -9.58 -6.95
CA PRO A 59 14.28 -10.45 -7.91
C PRO A 59 13.57 -10.49 -9.26
N GLN A 60 12.23 -10.40 -9.30
CA GLN A 60 11.48 -10.39 -10.56
C GLN A 60 11.79 -9.13 -11.37
N ILE A 61 11.79 -7.97 -10.72
CA ILE A 61 12.12 -6.68 -11.34
C ILE A 61 13.54 -6.72 -11.92
N LEU A 62 14.50 -7.27 -11.18
CA LEU A 62 15.89 -7.42 -11.62
C LEU A 62 16.02 -8.40 -12.80
N LEU A 63 15.33 -9.53 -12.75
CA LEU A 63 15.35 -10.54 -13.81
C LEU A 63 14.79 -9.99 -15.12
N ASN A 64 13.67 -9.26 -15.08
CA ASN A 64 13.09 -8.63 -16.25
C ASN A 64 14.08 -7.67 -16.93
N VAL A 65 14.80 -6.86 -16.14
CA VAL A 65 15.81 -5.93 -16.67
C VAL A 65 17.02 -6.65 -17.25
N ARG A 66 17.47 -7.73 -16.60
CA ARG A 66 18.64 -8.52 -17.01
C ARG A 66 18.37 -9.32 -18.27
N ASN A 67 17.23 -10.01 -18.32
CA ASN A 67 16.89 -10.91 -19.41
C ASN A 67 16.23 -10.17 -20.59
N LYS A 68 15.86 -8.90 -20.41
CA LYS A 68 15.15 -8.08 -21.42
C LYS A 68 13.86 -8.74 -21.91
N HIS A 69 13.23 -9.53 -21.04
CA HIS A 69 12.02 -10.26 -21.32
C HIS A 69 11.13 -10.28 -20.08
N SER A 70 9.82 -10.13 -20.27
CA SER A 70 8.81 -10.01 -19.22
C SER A 70 7.72 -11.06 -19.39
N GLY A 71 8.06 -12.34 -19.23
CA GLY A 71 7.13 -13.48 -19.40
C GLY A 71 6.50 -14.01 -18.11
N ALA A 72 6.76 -13.40 -16.96
CA ALA A 72 6.26 -13.91 -15.67
C ALA A 72 4.80 -13.51 -15.37
N PHE A 73 4.34 -12.38 -15.91
CA PHE A 73 3.00 -11.84 -15.68
C PHE A 73 2.42 -11.28 -16.99
N THR A 74 1.10 -11.36 -17.12
CA THR A 74 0.36 -10.84 -18.29
C THR A 74 -0.09 -9.40 -18.09
N VAL A 75 -0.38 -8.68 -19.18
CA VAL A 75 -0.89 -7.29 -19.13
C VAL A 75 -2.19 -7.21 -18.35
N THR A 76 -3.10 -8.16 -18.59
CA THR A 76 -4.39 -8.22 -17.89
C THR A 76 -4.22 -8.42 -16.39
N PHE A 77 -3.31 -9.30 -15.98
CA PHE A 77 -3.08 -9.59 -14.57
C PHE A 77 -2.53 -8.37 -13.83
N ILE A 78 -1.49 -7.72 -14.38
CA ILE A 78 -0.93 -6.48 -13.82
C ILE A 78 -1.96 -5.34 -13.85
N GLY A 79 -2.76 -5.26 -14.90
CA GLY A 79 -3.86 -4.28 -14.99
C GLY A 79 -4.90 -4.47 -13.88
N CYS A 80 -5.29 -5.72 -13.59
CA CYS A 80 -6.19 -6.02 -12.49
C CYS A 80 -5.60 -5.65 -11.12
N TRP A 81 -4.30 -5.87 -10.89
CA TRP A 81 -3.63 -5.44 -9.66
C TRP A 81 -3.67 -3.93 -9.49
N ILE A 82 -3.26 -3.17 -10.51
CA ILE A 82 -3.29 -1.70 -10.47
C ILE A 82 -4.71 -1.19 -10.21
N ILE A 83 -5.73 -1.75 -10.88
CA ILE A 83 -7.12 -1.37 -10.63
C ILE A 83 -7.53 -1.69 -9.19
N GLY A 84 -7.16 -2.86 -8.67
CA GLY A 84 -7.42 -3.27 -7.29
C GLY A 84 -6.79 -2.31 -6.29
N ASP A 85 -5.53 -1.94 -6.48
CA ASP A 85 -4.79 -1.04 -5.61
C ASP A 85 -5.30 0.41 -5.68
N LEU A 86 -5.71 0.87 -6.86
CA LEU A 86 -6.37 2.17 -6.99
C LEU A 86 -7.72 2.18 -6.25
N LEU A 87 -8.51 1.11 -6.36
CA LEU A 87 -9.75 0.98 -5.60
C LEU A 87 -9.49 0.90 -4.10
N ASN A 88 -8.44 0.19 -3.67
CA ASN A 88 -8.02 0.13 -2.27
C ASN A 88 -7.66 1.53 -1.74
N LEU A 89 -6.87 2.29 -2.50
CA LEU A 89 -6.53 3.67 -2.17
C LEU A 89 -7.77 4.57 -2.08
N ILE A 90 -8.69 4.47 -3.06
CA ILE A 90 -9.94 5.24 -3.07
C ILE A 90 -10.76 4.92 -1.82
N VAL A 91 -10.94 3.65 -1.47
CA VAL A 91 -11.71 3.25 -0.27
C VAL A 91 -11.08 3.81 0.99
N VAL A 92 -9.76 3.68 1.14
CA VAL A 92 -9.02 4.15 2.31
C VAL A 92 -9.09 5.68 2.46
N ILE A 93 -9.13 6.43 1.35
CA ILE A 93 -9.38 7.88 1.35
C ILE A 93 -10.84 8.17 1.73
N LEU A 94 -11.81 7.53 1.07
CA LEU A 94 -13.24 7.78 1.29
C LEU A 94 -13.70 7.44 2.71
N THR A 95 -13.10 6.41 3.32
CA THR A 95 -13.42 5.96 4.67
C THR A 95 -12.60 6.67 5.75
N GLU A 96 -11.71 7.58 5.37
CA GLU A 96 -10.83 8.32 6.28
C GLU A 96 -10.10 7.39 7.27
N GLN A 97 -9.58 6.27 6.75
CA GLN A 97 -8.79 5.35 7.56
C GLN A 97 -7.48 5.99 8.05
N ILE A 98 -6.88 5.34 9.04
CA ILE A 98 -5.64 5.78 9.69
C ILE A 98 -4.51 6.01 8.66
N THR A 99 -3.62 6.94 9.00
CA THR A 99 -2.56 7.43 8.10
C THR A 99 -1.64 6.32 7.59
N VAL A 100 -1.33 5.35 8.44
CA VAL A 100 -0.48 4.20 8.08
C VAL A 100 -1.06 3.40 6.91
N ILE A 101 -2.37 3.10 6.95
CA ILE A 101 -3.03 2.31 5.90
C ILE A 101 -3.08 3.09 4.58
N LYS A 102 -3.27 4.42 4.64
CA LYS A 102 -3.16 5.31 3.48
C LYS A 102 -1.77 5.23 2.83
N MET A 103 -0.71 5.26 3.64
CA MET A 103 0.66 5.16 3.14
C MET A 103 0.97 3.79 2.53
N ILE A 104 0.49 2.71 3.15
CA ILE A 104 0.67 1.34 2.63
C ILE A 104 -0.04 1.18 1.28
N ALA A 105 -1.28 1.67 1.13
CA ALA A 105 -2.01 1.63 -0.14
C ALA A 105 -1.26 2.36 -1.28
N LEU A 106 -0.60 3.48 -0.97
CA LEU A 106 0.27 4.18 -1.93
C LEU A 106 1.55 3.39 -2.24
N PHE A 107 2.11 2.69 -1.25
CA PHE A 107 3.33 1.92 -1.43
C PHE A 107 3.14 0.73 -2.37
N TYR A 108 1.99 0.04 -2.32
CA TYR A 108 1.69 -1.09 -3.20
C TYR A 108 1.64 -0.70 -4.69
N LEU A 109 1.16 0.51 -5.00
CA LEU A 109 1.10 1.01 -6.39
C LEU A 109 2.48 1.18 -7.05
N PHE A 110 3.51 1.55 -6.29
CA PHE A 110 4.84 1.88 -6.86
C PHE A 110 5.48 0.71 -7.64
N PRO A 111 5.66 -0.48 -7.04
CA PRO A 111 6.17 -1.65 -7.76
C PRO A 111 5.28 -2.13 -8.90
N ASP A 112 3.96 -2.00 -8.79
CA ASP A 112 3.03 -2.36 -9.85
C ASP A 112 3.25 -1.51 -11.11
N PHE A 113 3.47 -0.21 -10.94
CA PHE A 113 3.86 0.67 -12.04
C PHE A 113 5.21 0.27 -12.63
N ILE A 114 6.19 -0.12 -11.81
CA ILE A 114 7.50 -0.60 -12.31
C ILE A 114 7.30 -1.84 -13.18
N LEU A 115 6.51 -2.81 -12.73
CA LEU A 115 6.23 -4.03 -13.50
C LEU A 115 5.47 -3.73 -14.78
N LEU A 116 4.50 -2.82 -14.75
CA LEU A 116 3.79 -2.38 -15.96
C LEU A 116 4.74 -1.75 -16.97
N LEU A 117 5.66 -0.88 -16.53
CA LEU A 117 6.66 -0.27 -17.40
C LEU A 117 7.62 -1.31 -17.98
N GLN A 118 8.00 -2.31 -17.19
CA GLN A 118 8.85 -3.41 -17.65
C GLN A 118 8.12 -4.28 -18.68
N LEU A 119 6.83 -4.54 -18.46
CA LEU A 119 6.00 -5.29 -19.41
C LEU A 119 5.80 -4.51 -20.70
N ALA A 120 5.60 -3.19 -20.64
CA ALA A 120 5.50 -2.36 -21.83
C ALA A 120 6.82 -2.30 -22.64
N LYS A 121 7.97 -2.42 -21.97
CA LYS A 121 9.30 -2.32 -22.61
C LYS A 121 9.88 -3.67 -23.05
N TYR A 122 9.60 -4.73 -22.30
CA TYR A 122 10.20 -6.06 -22.45
C TYR A 122 9.16 -7.16 -22.70
N GLY A 123 7.88 -6.81 -22.82
CA GLY A 123 6.81 -7.71 -23.22
C GLY A 123 6.84 -7.95 -24.72
N ASP A 124 6.65 -9.21 -25.11
CA ASP A 124 6.59 -9.59 -26.51
C ASP A 124 5.14 -9.40 -27.00
N ALA A 125 4.94 -8.57 -28.02
CA ALA A 125 3.60 -8.29 -28.57
C ALA A 125 2.96 -9.55 -29.20
N ASN A 126 3.77 -10.55 -29.54
CA ASN A 126 3.33 -11.83 -30.08
C ASN A 126 3.21 -12.94 -29.02
N ASP A 127 3.40 -12.62 -27.74
CA ASP A 127 3.19 -13.58 -26.66
C ASP A 127 1.69 -13.92 -26.57
N PRO A 128 1.30 -15.22 -26.69
CA PRO A 128 -0.10 -15.64 -26.55
C PRO A 128 -0.70 -15.25 -25.20
N SER A 129 0.12 -15.09 -24.16
CA SER A 129 -0.34 -14.67 -22.83
C SER A 129 -0.78 -13.20 -22.75
N ASN A 130 -0.42 -12.38 -23.75
CA ASN A 130 -0.82 -10.97 -23.87
C ASN A 130 -2.09 -10.76 -24.73
N ASN A 131 -2.61 -11.80 -25.39
CA ASN A 131 -3.77 -11.73 -26.28
C ASN A 131 -4.95 -12.53 -25.70
N PHE A 132 -5.85 -11.83 -25.01
CA PHE A 132 -7.20 -12.30 -24.68
C PHE A 132 -8.22 -11.21 -24.93
#